data_AF-Q31EI6-F1
#
_entry.id   AF-Q31EI6-F1
#
_cell.length_a   1.000
_cell.length_b   1.000
_cell.length_c   1.000
_cell.angle_alpha   90.00
_cell.angle_beta   90.00
_cell.angle_gamma   90.00
#
_symmetry.space_group_name_H-M   'P 1'
#
loop_
_entity.id
_entity.type
_entity.pdbx_description
1 polymer ?
#
loop_
_entity_poly.entity_id
_entity_poly.type
_entity_poly.pdbx_seq_one_letter_code
_entity_poly.pdbx_strand_id
1 'polypeptide(L)'
;MANVRRFFRYDVEVPLYFETVDDLGYVLKVNRKKLISEQEEAHLEHLNLSIKELLSDAFSAESDALRIFYMLNHRINYMAWLLDDLIDQIDPRLRSDYKFRLREDHKHRLPDVRNESKVGPLIEGFFLQLTDHIHELIESVENSIDGKIFLFPRKIKPNFNERDYVKNLKELSDKGIAPAKALILLIERLNLYETILGRLKEAYHSISDPETWSVQKINLSAGGFSFLTNQKFENFAHMNVFMQLDEHILVCRGKIVLNKKLKNADFLYRVAVEFEFLSNEHAQKITLFEQHRELQDAMKMVPDNLLN
;
A
#
# COMPACT_ATOMS: atom_id res chain seq x y z
N MET A 1 33.45 23.07 -15.80
CA MET A 1 34.27 21.84 -15.66
C MET A 1 33.31 20.66 -15.60
N ALA A 2 33.36 19.77 -16.60
CA ALA A 2 32.53 18.58 -16.63
C ALA A 2 32.99 17.61 -15.55
N ASN A 3 32.09 17.26 -14.64
CA ASN A 3 32.37 16.38 -13.50
C ASN A 3 32.66 14.96 -14.04
N VAL A 4 33.93 14.55 -14.00
CA VAL A 4 34.46 13.29 -14.59
C VAL A 4 33.91 12.04 -13.88
N ARG A 5 33.21 12.18 -12.74
CA ARG A 5 32.67 11.08 -11.92
C ARG A 5 31.26 10.61 -12.32
N ARG A 6 30.87 10.68 -13.60
CA ARG A 6 29.49 10.33 -14.03
C ARG A 6 29.16 8.82 -14.09
N PHE A 7 30.12 7.92 -13.85
CA PHE A 7 29.90 6.48 -14.06
C PHE A 7 30.67 5.61 -13.07
N PHE A 8 30.53 5.87 -11.76
CA PHE A 8 30.91 4.85 -10.79
C PHE A 8 29.98 3.65 -10.97
N ARG A 9 30.55 2.45 -11.12
CA ARG A 9 29.81 1.20 -11.27
C ARG A 9 30.42 0.16 -10.37
N TYR A 10 29.66 -0.35 -9.42
CA TYR A 10 30.16 -1.34 -8.46
C TYR A 10 29.28 -2.59 -8.42
N ASP A 11 29.90 -3.75 -8.31
CA ASP A 11 29.18 -5.02 -8.14
C ASP A 11 28.78 -5.15 -6.68
N VAL A 12 27.47 -5.22 -6.43
CA VAL A 12 26.88 -5.27 -5.08
C VAL A 12 25.85 -6.39 -4.99
N GLU A 13 25.61 -6.87 -3.77
CA GLU A 13 24.52 -7.78 -3.44
C GLU A 13 23.48 -7.01 -2.63
N VAL A 14 22.28 -6.85 -3.18
CA VAL A 14 21.21 -6.04 -2.57
C VAL A 14 19.85 -6.75 -2.69
N PRO A 15 18.98 -6.68 -1.66
CA PRO A 15 17.59 -7.07 -1.80
C PRO A 15 16.91 -6.22 -2.87
N LEU A 16 16.36 -6.88 -3.89
CA LEU A 16 15.85 -6.23 -5.08
C LEU A 16 14.63 -6.97 -5.63
N TYR A 17 13.56 -6.21 -5.85
CA TYR A 17 12.38 -6.63 -6.60
C TYR A 17 12.15 -5.68 -7.76
N PHE A 18 11.73 -6.20 -8.91
CA PHE A 18 11.34 -5.36 -10.03
C PHE A 18 10.22 -6.01 -10.82
N GLU A 19 9.44 -5.17 -11.48
CA GLU A 19 8.42 -5.62 -12.42
C GLU A 19 8.28 -4.63 -13.57
N THR A 20 7.97 -5.17 -14.75
CA THR A 20 7.66 -4.37 -15.93
C THR A 20 6.33 -3.66 -15.74
N VAL A 21 6.28 -2.40 -16.14
CA VAL A 21 5.10 -1.53 -15.99
C VAL A 21 4.71 -0.93 -17.33
N ASP A 22 3.51 -0.36 -17.39
CA ASP A 22 3.07 0.40 -18.55
C ASP A 22 3.80 1.75 -18.68
N ASP A 23 3.49 2.50 -19.75
CA ASP A 23 4.08 3.81 -20.01
C ASP A 23 3.77 4.84 -18.90
N LEU A 24 2.70 4.66 -18.14
CA LEU A 24 2.32 5.56 -17.05
C LEU A 24 3.04 5.21 -15.72
N GLY A 25 3.64 4.01 -15.65
CA GLY A 25 4.37 3.49 -14.50
C GLY A 25 3.50 2.63 -13.58
N TYR A 26 2.30 2.26 -14.03
CA TYR A 26 1.34 1.48 -13.25
C TYR A 26 1.67 -0.01 -13.26
N VAL A 27 1.43 -0.64 -12.12
CA VAL A 27 1.63 -2.07 -11.96
C VAL A 27 0.50 -2.79 -12.70
N LEU A 28 0.84 -3.57 -13.72
CA LEU A 28 -0.10 -4.28 -14.59
C LEU A 28 -1.01 -5.30 -13.87
N LYS A 29 -0.72 -5.61 -12.59
CA LYS A 29 -1.43 -6.63 -11.80
C LYS A 29 -2.73 -6.12 -11.18
N VAL A 30 -2.90 -4.81 -11.02
CA VAL A 30 -4.00 -4.21 -10.26
C VAL A 30 -5.07 -3.72 -11.22
N ASN A 31 -6.25 -4.32 -11.13
CA ASN A 31 -7.43 -3.93 -11.91
C ASN A 31 -8.65 -4.07 -10.99
N ARG A 32 -9.50 -3.05 -10.94
CA ARG A 32 -10.74 -3.04 -10.15
C ARG A 32 -11.54 -4.34 -10.29
N LYS A 33 -11.71 -4.84 -11.52
CA LYS A 33 -12.46 -6.09 -11.81
C LYS A 33 -11.82 -7.36 -11.25
N LYS A 34 -10.54 -7.31 -10.88
CA LYS A 34 -9.83 -8.41 -10.20
C LYS A 34 -9.94 -8.31 -8.67
N LEU A 35 -10.13 -7.10 -8.14
CA LEU A 35 -10.19 -6.84 -6.70
C LEU A 35 -11.63 -6.90 -6.18
N ILE A 36 -12.58 -6.42 -6.97
CA ILE A 36 -14.01 -6.35 -6.64
C ILE A 36 -14.80 -7.05 -7.74
N SER A 37 -15.59 -8.04 -7.36
CA SER A 37 -16.52 -8.72 -8.28
C SER A 37 -17.80 -7.90 -8.48
N GLU A 38 -18.49 -8.12 -9.61
CA GLU A 38 -19.78 -7.46 -9.89
C GLU A 38 -20.83 -7.73 -8.78
N GLN A 39 -20.80 -8.93 -8.18
CA GLN A 39 -21.68 -9.28 -7.07
C GLN A 39 -21.36 -8.46 -5.81
N GLU A 40 -20.09 -8.22 -5.53
CA GLU A 40 -19.66 -7.41 -4.38
C GLU A 40 -19.98 -5.93 -4.60
N GLU A 41 -19.81 -5.41 -5.81
CA GLU A 41 -20.23 -4.04 -6.15
C GLU A 41 -21.75 -3.87 -5.98
N ALA A 42 -22.56 -4.79 -6.53
CA ALA A 42 -24.01 -4.77 -6.35
C ALA A 42 -24.41 -4.90 -4.86
N HIS A 43 -23.68 -5.70 -4.09
CA HIS A 43 -23.93 -5.84 -2.65
C HIS A 43 -23.59 -4.56 -1.88
N LEU A 44 -22.47 -3.89 -2.20
CA LEU A 44 -22.13 -2.58 -1.64
C LEU A 44 -23.21 -1.54 -1.95
N GLU A 45 -23.71 -1.49 -3.18
CA GLU A 45 -24.79 -0.60 -3.57
C GLU A 45 -26.07 -0.87 -2.76
N HIS A 46 -26.45 -2.14 -2.62
CA HIS A 46 -27.59 -2.55 -1.82
C HIS A 46 -27.42 -2.17 -0.33
N LEU A 47 -26.24 -2.39 0.25
CA LEU A 47 -25.93 -2.00 1.63
C LEU A 47 -26.00 -0.47 1.79
N ASN A 48 -25.47 0.29 0.85
CA ASN A 48 -25.52 1.76 0.87
C ASN A 48 -26.96 2.28 0.89
N LEU A 49 -27.83 1.72 0.05
CA LEU A 49 -29.25 2.06 0.01
C LEU A 49 -29.94 1.67 1.32
N SER A 50 -29.74 0.43 1.78
CA SER A 50 -30.36 -0.10 3.00
C SER A 50 -29.97 0.70 4.25
N ILE A 51 -28.70 1.10 4.37
CA ILE A 51 -28.23 1.94 5.47
C ILE A 51 -28.85 3.32 5.40
N LYS A 52 -28.88 3.93 4.20
CA LYS A 52 -29.45 5.26 4.01
C LYS A 52 -30.93 5.31 4.40
N GLU A 53 -31.72 4.35 3.91
CA GLU A 53 -33.15 4.23 4.24
C GLU A 53 -33.36 3.97 5.74
N LEU A 54 -32.59 3.05 6.34
CA LEU A 54 -32.73 2.76 7.76
C LEU A 54 -32.40 3.98 8.63
N LEU A 55 -31.35 4.74 8.29
CA LEU A 55 -30.97 5.93 9.03
C LEU A 55 -31.93 7.10 8.82
N SER A 56 -32.63 7.19 7.68
CA SER A 56 -33.67 8.22 7.49
C SER A 56 -34.97 7.88 8.20
N ASP A 57 -35.36 6.60 8.23
CA ASP A 57 -36.73 6.21 8.56
C ASP A 57 -36.89 5.77 10.02
N ALA A 58 -35.85 5.17 10.61
CA ALA A 58 -35.98 4.50 11.90
C ALA A 58 -35.55 5.34 13.11
N PHE A 59 -35.02 6.54 12.91
CA PHE A 59 -34.48 7.36 14.00
C PHE A 59 -34.90 8.83 13.88
N SER A 60 -35.23 9.44 15.02
CA SER A 60 -35.47 10.89 15.09
C SER A 60 -34.16 11.67 14.97
N ALA A 61 -34.23 12.88 14.42
CA ALA A 61 -33.06 13.77 14.22
C ALA A 61 -32.30 14.10 15.51
N GLU A 62 -32.96 13.99 16.67
CA GLU A 62 -32.40 14.26 18.00
C GLU A 62 -31.76 13.03 18.66
N SER A 63 -31.85 11.84 18.05
CA SER A 63 -31.36 10.59 18.63
C SER A 63 -29.83 10.52 18.70
N ASP A 64 -29.28 10.25 19.89
CA ASP A 64 -27.84 10.00 20.07
C ASP A 64 -27.37 8.78 19.26
N ALA A 65 -28.20 7.73 19.17
CA ALA A 65 -27.90 6.55 18.37
C ALA A 65 -27.77 6.90 16.88
N LEU A 66 -28.64 7.78 16.38
CA LEU A 66 -28.58 8.25 15.00
C LEU A 66 -27.27 8.98 14.72
N ARG A 67 -26.83 9.85 15.63
CA ARG A 67 -25.55 10.57 15.52
C ARG A 67 -24.37 9.61 15.46
N ILE A 68 -24.37 8.58 16.30
CA ILE A 68 -23.33 7.54 16.31
C ILE A 68 -23.30 6.80 14.97
N PHE A 69 -24.45 6.32 14.49
CA PHE A 69 -24.49 5.55 13.24
C PHE A 69 -24.17 6.40 12.01
N TYR A 70 -24.59 7.65 11.95
CA TYR A 70 -24.17 8.57 10.88
C TYR A 70 -22.66 8.80 10.90
N MET A 71 -22.07 9.01 12.08
CA MET A 71 -20.63 9.18 12.21
C MET A 71 -19.90 7.93 11.73
N LEU A 72 -20.27 6.73 12.20
CA LEU A 72 -19.67 5.48 11.76
C LEU A 72 -19.80 5.27 10.24
N ASN A 73 -20.99 5.51 9.68
CA ASN A 73 -21.23 5.41 8.24
C ASN A 73 -20.40 6.42 7.45
N HIS A 74 -20.25 7.64 7.95
CA HIS A 74 -19.41 8.68 7.33
C HIS A 74 -17.94 8.26 7.30
N ARG A 75 -17.43 7.67 8.37
CA ARG A 75 -16.07 7.15 8.42
C ARG A 75 -15.85 5.97 7.46
N ILE A 76 -16.81 5.04 7.35
CA ILE A 76 -16.79 4.00 6.32
C ILE A 76 -16.75 4.62 4.92
N ASN A 77 -17.55 5.66 4.65
CA ASN A 77 -17.53 6.35 3.35
C ASN A 77 -16.15 6.97 3.06
N TYR A 78 -15.49 7.53 4.06
CA TYR A 78 -14.16 8.10 3.89
C TYR A 78 -13.10 7.02 3.62
N MET A 79 -13.13 5.92 4.37
CA MET A 79 -12.30 4.73 4.12
C MET A 79 -12.51 4.20 2.70
N ALA A 80 -13.77 4.03 2.29
CA ALA A 80 -14.13 3.56 0.96
C ALA A 80 -13.60 4.48 -0.14
N TRP A 81 -13.74 5.79 0.05
CA TRP A 81 -13.26 6.80 -0.90
C TRP A 81 -11.74 6.75 -1.08
N LEU A 82 -10.97 6.61 0.00
CA LEU A 82 -9.52 6.42 -0.08
C LEU A 82 -9.20 5.11 -0.81
N LEU A 83 -9.87 4.01 -0.43
CA LEU A 83 -9.64 2.69 -1.00
C LEU A 83 -9.96 2.65 -2.51
N ASP A 84 -11.06 3.25 -2.96
CA ASP A 84 -11.42 3.34 -4.38
C ASP A 84 -10.35 4.07 -5.18
N ASP A 85 -9.85 5.22 -4.71
CA ASP A 85 -8.77 5.95 -5.39
C ASP A 85 -7.50 5.10 -5.50
N LEU A 86 -7.13 4.35 -4.44
CA LEU A 86 -5.96 3.47 -4.47
C LEU A 86 -6.12 2.29 -5.42
N ILE A 87 -7.32 1.69 -5.48
CA ILE A 87 -7.66 0.62 -6.43
C ILE A 87 -7.54 1.11 -7.88
N ASP A 88 -8.01 2.33 -8.12
CA ASP A 88 -7.97 2.97 -9.43
C ASP A 88 -6.61 3.61 -9.73
N GLN A 89 -5.63 3.45 -8.83
CA GLN A 89 -4.27 3.98 -8.92
C GLN A 89 -4.21 5.51 -9.09
N ILE A 90 -5.13 6.21 -8.43
CA ILE A 90 -5.25 7.66 -8.39
C ILE A 90 -4.67 8.15 -7.06
N ASP A 91 -3.78 9.16 -7.09
CA ASP A 91 -3.33 9.84 -5.87
C ASP A 91 -4.47 10.66 -5.26
N PRO A 92 -5.00 10.28 -4.07
CA PRO A 92 -6.09 11.02 -3.45
C PRO A 92 -5.70 12.47 -3.16
N ARG A 93 -4.41 12.79 -2.97
CA ARG A 93 -3.93 14.15 -2.67
C ARG A 93 -4.17 15.13 -3.81
N LEU A 94 -4.37 14.63 -5.04
CA LEU A 94 -4.70 15.44 -6.22
C LEU A 94 -6.19 15.77 -6.29
N ARG A 95 -7.05 15.10 -5.52
CA ARG A 95 -8.48 15.43 -5.42
C ARG A 95 -8.67 16.76 -4.69
N SER A 96 -9.54 17.62 -5.22
CA SER A 96 -9.77 18.96 -4.67
C SER A 96 -10.32 18.95 -3.24
N ASP A 97 -11.02 17.89 -2.85
CA ASP A 97 -11.64 17.72 -1.54
C ASP A 97 -10.82 16.87 -0.55
N TYR A 98 -9.63 16.39 -0.92
CA TYR A 98 -8.79 15.55 -0.05
C TYR A 98 -8.50 16.18 1.32
N LYS A 99 -7.94 17.40 1.32
CA LYS A 99 -7.63 18.12 2.57
C LYS A 99 -8.87 18.48 3.38
N PHE A 100 -10.03 18.57 2.74
CA PHE A 100 -11.29 18.78 3.45
C PHE A 100 -11.72 17.49 4.14
N ARG A 101 -11.81 16.37 3.41
CA ARG A 101 -12.21 15.06 3.95
C ARG A 101 -11.29 14.58 5.07
N LEU A 102 -9.97 14.72 4.91
CA LEU A 102 -8.99 14.39 5.93
C LEU A 102 -9.24 15.17 7.23
N ARG A 103 -9.49 16.49 7.12
CA ARG A 103 -9.80 17.34 8.27
C ARG A 103 -11.15 17.01 8.90
N GLU A 104 -12.15 16.63 8.10
CA GLU A 104 -13.45 16.21 8.64
C GLU A 104 -13.33 14.89 9.41
N ASP A 105 -12.61 13.88 8.90
CA ASP A 105 -12.44 12.61 9.63
C ASP A 105 -11.70 12.81 10.96
N HIS A 106 -10.66 13.65 10.99
CA HIS A 106 -9.93 13.99 12.22
C HIS A 106 -10.79 14.64 13.32
N LYS A 107 -11.96 15.19 13.00
CA LYS A 107 -12.88 15.73 14.01
C LYS A 107 -13.63 14.64 14.77
N HIS A 108 -13.75 13.45 14.19
CA HIS A 108 -14.46 12.35 14.83
C HIS A 108 -13.66 11.80 16.00
N ARG A 109 -14.34 11.66 17.13
CA ARG A 109 -13.80 11.05 18.34
C ARG A 109 -14.64 9.82 18.67
N LEU A 110 -14.04 8.93 19.45
CA LEU A 110 -14.76 7.80 20.02
C LEU A 110 -16.07 8.31 20.65
N PRO A 111 -17.23 7.77 20.27
CA PRO A 111 -18.50 8.25 20.81
C PRO A 111 -18.58 7.93 22.29
N ASP A 112 -19.08 8.89 23.08
CA ASP A 112 -19.34 8.69 24.49
C ASP A 112 -20.56 7.76 24.65
N VAL A 113 -20.30 6.47 24.76
CA VAL A 113 -21.34 5.49 25.06
C VAL A 113 -21.41 5.36 26.57
N ARG A 114 -22.58 5.65 27.15
CA ARG A 114 -22.82 5.53 28.60
C ARG A 114 -22.26 4.20 29.13
N ASN A 115 -21.49 4.27 30.21
CA ASN A 115 -20.72 3.15 30.81
C ASN A 115 -21.53 1.87 31.12
N GLU A 116 -22.86 1.93 31.13
CA GLU A 116 -23.74 0.76 31.38
C GLU A 116 -24.23 0.06 30.09
N SER A 117 -23.93 0.61 28.91
CA SER A 117 -24.40 0.05 27.64
C SER A 117 -23.69 -1.25 27.29
N LYS A 118 -24.43 -2.34 27.19
CA LYS A 118 -23.94 -3.64 26.70
C LYS A 118 -23.42 -3.61 25.25
N VAL A 119 -23.77 -2.56 24.49
CA VAL A 119 -23.36 -2.38 23.09
C VAL A 119 -22.18 -1.39 22.97
N GLY A 120 -21.83 -0.68 24.04
CA GLY A 120 -20.71 0.26 24.06
C GLY A 120 -19.38 -0.35 23.61
N PRO A 121 -18.96 -1.52 24.14
CA PRO A 121 -17.73 -2.17 23.71
C PRO A 121 -17.71 -2.52 22.21
N LEU A 122 -18.86 -2.87 21.64
CA LEU A 122 -18.99 -3.15 20.20
C LEU A 122 -18.76 -1.90 19.37
N ILE A 123 -19.40 -0.78 19.74
CA ILE A 123 -19.24 0.50 19.05
C ILE A 123 -17.79 0.97 19.14
N GLU A 124 -17.16 0.80 20.31
CA GLU A 124 -15.77 1.14 20.53
C GLU A 124 -14.83 0.30 19.67
N GLY A 125 -14.95 -1.03 19.71
CA GLY A 125 -14.17 -1.93 18.87
C GLY A 125 -14.32 -1.60 17.38
N PHE A 126 -15.56 -1.34 16.94
CA PHE A 126 -15.85 -0.98 15.55
C PHE A 126 -15.19 0.35 15.15
N PHE A 127 -15.28 1.36 16.01
CA PHE A 127 -14.64 2.66 15.78
C PHE A 127 -13.11 2.55 15.72
N LEU A 128 -12.51 1.75 16.61
CA LEU A 128 -11.06 1.53 16.63
C LEU A 128 -10.59 0.81 15.37
N GLN A 129 -11.30 -0.23 14.93
CA GLN A 129 -10.97 -0.94 13.70
C GLN A 129 -11.05 -0.03 12.47
N LEU A 130 -12.10 0.78 12.35
CA LEU A 130 -12.19 1.82 11.31
C LEU A 130 -11.04 2.82 11.37
N THR A 131 -10.68 3.28 12.58
CA THR A 131 -9.59 4.24 12.77
C THR A 131 -8.26 3.67 12.29
N ASP A 132 -7.99 2.41 12.63
CA ASP A 132 -6.77 1.73 12.20
C ASP A 132 -6.68 1.59 10.67
N HIS A 133 -7.77 1.21 10.00
CA HIS A 133 -7.79 1.10 8.54
C HIS A 133 -7.64 2.45 7.86
N ILE A 134 -8.34 3.49 8.32
CA ILE A 134 -8.20 4.84 7.77
C ILE A 134 -6.76 5.34 7.93
N HIS A 135 -6.16 5.15 9.11
CA HIS A 135 -4.76 5.51 9.33
C HIS A 135 -3.81 4.75 8.41
N GLU A 136 -4.03 3.45 8.19
CA GLU A 136 -3.22 2.66 7.27
C GLU A 136 -3.34 3.16 5.82
N LEU A 137 -4.55 3.48 5.37
CA LEU A 137 -4.78 4.03 4.03
C LEU A 137 -4.11 5.40 3.87
N ILE A 138 -4.21 6.28 4.87
CA ILE A 138 -3.52 7.58 4.87
C ILE A 138 -2.00 7.39 4.84
N GLU A 139 -1.45 6.49 5.67
CA GLU A 139 -0.03 6.16 5.68
C GLU A 139 0.44 5.68 4.29
N SER A 140 -0.37 4.86 3.61
CA SER A 140 -0.09 4.38 2.26
C SER A 140 -0.08 5.51 1.23
N VAL A 141 -0.98 6.50 1.37
CA VAL A 141 -1.05 7.70 0.53
C VAL A 141 0.14 8.63 0.79
N GLU A 142 0.46 8.90 2.05
CA GLU A 142 1.54 9.81 2.45
C GLU A 142 2.91 9.28 2.05
N ASN A 143 3.13 7.97 2.21
CA ASN A 143 4.36 7.28 1.85
C ASN A 143 4.38 6.78 0.40
N SER A 144 3.37 7.13 -0.40
CA SER A 144 3.34 6.77 -1.81
C SER A 144 4.48 7.41 -2.58
N ILE A 145 5.05 6.66 -3.52
CA ILE A 145 6.15 7.13 -4.35
C ILE A 145 5.56 7.77 -5.61
N ASP A 146 5.87 9.06 -5.78
CA ASP A 146 5.36 9.93 -6.85
C ASP A 146 3.82 9.97 -6.99
N GLY A 147 3.08 9.54 -5.96
CA GLY A 147 1.63 9.39 -6.01
C GLY A 147 1.13 8.27 -6.92
N LYS A 148 2.02 7.33 -7.28
CA LYS A 148 1.70 6.25 -8.23
C LYS A 148 1.89 4.86 -7.64
N ILE A 149 2.86 4.71 -6.75
CA ILE A 149 3.18 3.42 -6.13
C ILE A 149 2.81 3.53 -4.67
N PHE A 150 1.78 2.79 -4.28
CA PHE A 150 1.29 2.71 -2.92
C PHE A 150 1.89 1.49 -2.23
N LEU A 151 2.34 1.67 -0.99
CA LEU A 151 2.93 0.61 -0.18
C LEU A 151 2.00 0.32 0.99
N PHE A 152 1.78 -0.96 1.28
CA PHE A 152 0.92 -1.41 2.36
C PHE A 152 1.71 -2.24 3.39
N PRO A 153 2.46 -1.59 4.28
CA PRO A 153 3.44 -2.27 5.15
C PRO A 153 2.78 -3.07 6.31
N ARG A 154 1.51 -2.78 6.63
CA ARG A 154 0.84 -3.44 7.76
C ARG A 154 0.32 -4.81 7.38
N LYS A 155 0.32 -5.74 8.33
CA LYS A 155 -0.26 -7.09 8.13
C LYS A 155 -1.77 -7.03 7.88
N ILE A 156 -2.29 -7.98 7.11
CA ILE A 156 -3.73 -8.13 6.90
C ILE A 156 -4.37 -8.54 8.24
N LYS A 157 -5.43 -7.83 8.63
CA LYS A 157 -6.20 -8.09 9.85
C LYS A 157 -7.42 -8.97 9.52
N PRO A 158 -7.91 -9.79 10.47
CA PRO A 158 -9.18 -10.47 10.30
C PRO A 158 -10.33 -9.46 10.26
N ASN A 159 -11.44 -9.86 9.62
CA ASN A 159 -12.64 -9.04 9.56
C ASN A 159 -13.22 -8.76 10.95
N PHE A 160 -13.91 -7.62 11.11
CA PHE A 160 -14.60 -7.29 12.35
C PHE A 160 -15.67 -8.34 12.67
N ASN A 161 -15.62 -8.90 13.89
CA ASN A 161 -16.55 -9.91 14.36
C ASN A 161 -17.37 -9.38 15.54
N GLU A 162 -18.65 -9.13 15.31
CA GLU A 162 -19.57 -8.61 16.32
C GLU A 162 -19.70 -9.52 17.55
N ARG A 163 -19.49 -10.83 17.37
CA ARG A 163 -19.69 -11.84 18.43
C ARG A 163 -18.63 -11.77 19.52
N ASP A 164 -17.50 -11.15 19.23
CA ASP A 164 -16.46 -10.89 20.22
C ASP A 164 -16.93 -9.86 21.27
N TYR A 165 -17.98 -9.10 20.97
CA TYR A 165 -18.55 -8.07 21.83
C TYR A 165 -19.99 -8.39 22.26
N VAL A 166 -20.87 -8.75 21.33
CA VAL A 166 -22.32 -8.96 21.55
C VAL A 166 -22.78 -10.24 20.85
N LYS A 167 -23.14 -11.26 21.64
CA LYS A 167 -23.50 -12.60 21.11
C LYS A 167 -24.85 -12.65 20.37
N ASN A 168 -25.80 -11.80 20.73
CA ASN A 168 -27.19 -11.86 20.25
C ASN A 168 -27.55 -10.70 19.31
N LEU A 169 -26.57 -9.99 18.72
CA LEU A 169 -26.84 -8.83 17.86
C LEU A 169 -27.72 -9.21 16.65
N LYS A 170 -27.43 -10.34 16.02
CA LYS A 170 -28.22 -10.85 14.89
C LYS A 170 -29.67 -11.15 15.29
N GLU A 171 -29.88 -11.82 16.41
CA GLU A 171 -31.24 -12.09 16.92
C GLU A 171 -32.04 -10.80 17.19
N LEU A 172 -31.38 -9.74 17.67
CA LEU A 172 -32.02 -8.43 17.86
C LEU A 172 -32.36 -7.78 16.52
N SER A 173 -31.48 -7.89 15.53
CA SER A 173 -31.73 -7.42 14.17
C SER A 173 -32.90 -8.15 13.53
N ASP A 174 -32.97 -9.47 13.65
CA ASP A 174 -34.04 -10.32 13.12
C ASP A 174 -35.40 -10.00 13.78
N LYS A 175 -35.39 -9.54 15.04
CA LYS A 175 -36.58 -9.03 15.74
C LYS A 175 -36.99 -7.61 15.33
N GLY A 176 -36.30 -7.00 14.37
CA GLY A 176 -36.60 -5.65 13.88
C GLY A 176 -36.09 -4.51 14.76
N ILE A 177 -35.17 -4.77 15.70
CA ILE A 177 -34.58 -3.71 16.51
C ILE A 177 -33.67 -2.84 15.64
N ALA A 178 -34.11 -1.62 15.33
CA ALA A 178 -33.45 -0.73 14.38
C ALA A 178 -31.95 -0.47 14.67
N PRO A 179 -31.51 -0.16 15.91
CA PRO A 179 -30.09 -0.05 16.23
C PRO A 179 -29.27 -1.30 15.91
N ALA A 180 -29.82 -2.49 16.17
CA ALA A 180 -29.13 -3.74 15.89
C ALA A 180 -29.02 -3.97 14.37
N LYS A 181 -30.08 -3.67 13.63
CA LYS A 181 -30.07 -3.73 12.16
C LYS A 181 -29.06 -2.75 11.56
N ALA A 182 -28.98 -1.53 12.08
CA ALA A 182 -28.00 -0.54 11.63
C ALA A 182 -26.57 -1.02 11.84
N LEU A 183 -26.26 -1.56 13.03
CA LEU A 183 -24.94 -2.12 13.32
C LEU A 183 -24.60 -3.30 12.42
N ILE A 184 -25.51 -4.25 12.20
CA ILE A 184 -25.27 -5.39 11.30
C ILE A 184 -24.95 -4.91 9.89
N LEU A 185 -25.71 -3.96 9.34
CA LEU A 185 -25.46 -3.42 8.00
C LEU A 185 -24.13 -2.68 7.91
N LEU A 186 -23.78 -1.88 8.92
CA LEU A 186 -22.50 -1.17 8.96
C LEU A 186 -21.31 -2.14 9.09
N ILE A 187 -21.45 -3.19 9.90
CA ILE A 187 -20.43 -4.24 10.06
C ILE A 187 -20.24 -5.02 8.78
N GLU A 188 -21.33 -5.43 8.14
CA GLU A 188 -21.28 -6.12 6.86
C GLU A 188 -20.60 -5.26 5.78
N ARG A 189 -20.92 -3.97 5.74
CA ARG A 189 -20.30 -3.02 4.83
C ARG A 189 -18.81 -2.84 5.10
N LEU A 190 -18.40 -2.68 6.37
CA LEU A 190 -17.00 -2.61 6.74
C LEU A 190 -16.26 -3.88 6.30
N ASN A 191 -16.77 -5.06 6.67
CA ASN A 191 -16.13 -6.34 6.37
C ASN A 191 -15.95 -6.58 4.87
N LEU A 192 -16.86 -6.07 4.05
CA LEU A 192 -16.73 -6.13 2.59
C LEU A 192 -15.56 -5.26 2.11
N TYR A 193 -15.43 -4.02 2.60
CA TYR A 193 -14.27 -3.18 2.30
C TYR A 193 -12.96 -3.72 2.88
N GLU A 194 -12.98 -4.37 4.05
CA GLU A 194 -11.81 -5.04 4.62
C GLU A 194 -11.33 -6.19 3.75
N THR A 195 -12.27 -6.96 3.20
CA THR A 195 -11.97 -8.03 2.24
C THR A 195 -11.30 -7.46 0.98
N ILE A 196 -11.83 -6.35 0.45
CA ILE A 196 -11.25 -5.67 -0.71
C ILE A 196 -9.87 -5.10 -0.40
N LEU A 197 -9.69 -4.45 0.76
CA LEU A 197 -8.41 -3.96 1.24
C LEU A 197 -7.39 -5.11 1.38
N GLY A 198 -7.80 -6.26 1.92
CA GLY A 198 -6.98 -7.46 2.00
C GLY A 198 -6.47 -7.90 0.63
N ARG A 199 -7.34 -8.00 -0.37
CA ARG A 199 -6.95 -8.34 -1.75
C ARG A 199 -6.02 -7.30 -2.38
N LEU A 200 -6.24 -6.01 -2.10
CA LEU A 200 -5.36 -4.94 -2.55
C LEU A 200 -3.96 -5.11 -1.94
N LYS A 201 -3.88 -5.34 -0.63
CA LYS A 201 -2.61 -5.57 0.08
C LYS A 201 -1.87 -6.80 -0.46
N GLU A 202 -2.59 -7.89 -0.73
CA GLU A 202 -2.02 -9.09 -1.36
C GLU A 202 -1.46 -8.79 -2.76
N ALA A 203 -2.18 -8.00 -3.57
CA ALA A 203 -1.73 -7.62 -4.90
C ALA A 203 -0.44 -6.77 -4.88
N TYR A 204 -0.24 -5.99 -3.81
CA TYR A 204 0.94 -5.14 -3.58
C TYR A 204 1.99 -5.77 -2.65
N HIS A 205 1.78 -7.02 -2.19
CA HIS A 205 2.64 -7.64 -1.17
C HIS A 205 4.09 -7.70 -1.61
N SER A 206 4.33 -8.08 -2.88
CA SER A 206 5.68 -8.23 -3.43
C SER A 206 6.49 -6.93 -3.47
N ILE A 207 5.84 -5.76 -3.45
CA ILE A 207 6.52 -4.46 -3.44
C ILE A 207 6.51 -3.77 -2.07
N SER A 208 5.69 -4.24 -1.13
CA SER A 208 5.50 -3.60 0.17
C SER A 208 6.39 -4.17 1.27
N ASP A 209 6.99 -5.35 1.05
CA ASP A 209 7.80 -6.07 2.04
C ASP A 209 9.22 -6.37 1.53
N PRO A 210 10.22 -5.54 1.88
CA PRO A 210 11.61 -5.76 1.49
C PRO A 210 12.21 -7.08 1.97
N GLU A 211 11.71 -7.64 3.08
CA GLU A 211 12.21 -8.92 3.60
C GLU A 211 11.91 -10.09 2.65
N THR A 212 10.93 -9.93 1.75
CA THR A 212 10.59 -10.93 0.74
C THR A 212 11.42 -10.80 -0.54
N TRP A 213 12.20 -9.73 -0.69
CA TRP A 213 12.98 -9.49 -1.90
C TRP A 213 14.22 -10.37 -1.96
N SER A 214 14.42 -11.04 -3.10
CA SER A 214 15.64 -11.80 -3.35
C SER A 214 16.87 -10.89 -3.30
N VAL A 215 17.92 -11.30 -2.61
CA VAL A 215 19.23 -10.67 -2.74
C VAL A 215 19.79 -11.00 -4.13
N GLN A 216 20.04 -9.97 -4.93
CA GLN A 216 20.59 -10.11 -6.28
C GLN A 216 21.96 -9.47 -6.38
N LYS A 217 22.87 -10.17 -7.07
CA LYS A 217 24.16 -9.61 -7.47
C LYS A 217 23.96 -8.74 -8.72
N ILE A 218 24.16 -7.45 -8.56
CA ILE A 218 23.97 -6.46 -9.62
C ILE A 218 25.23 -5.60 -9.79
N ASN A 219 25.44 -5.10 -11.01
CA ASN A 219 26.35 -3.98 -11.23
C ASN A 219 25.52 -2.70 -11.15
N LEU A 220 25.64 -1.96 -10.05
CA LEU A 220 24.85 -0.76 -9.78
C LEU A 220 25.60 0.50 -10.24
N SER A 221 24.85 1.59 -10.46
CA SER A 221 25.32 2.97 -10.56
C SER A 221 24.15 3.93 -10.36
N ALA A 222 24.43 5.20 -10.11
CA ALA A 222 23.39 6.24 -10.16
C ALA A 222 22.71 6.40 -11.54
N GLY A 223 23.28 5.84 -12.62
CA GLY A 223 22.66 5.85 -13.94
C GLY A 223 21.76 4.64 -14.23
N GLY A 224 21.76 3.63 -13.37
CA GLY A 224 21.09 2.36 -13.64
C GLY A 224 21.86 1.17 -13.11
N PHE A 225 21.37 -0.04 -13.40
CA PHE A 225 22.03 -1.27 -12.98
C PHE A 225 21.97 -2.34 -14.07
N SER A 226 22.78 -3.38 -13.92
CA SER A 226 22.67 -4.58 -14.73
C SER A 226 22.72 -5.84 -13.88
N PHE A 227 21.98 -6.86 -14.29
CA PHE A 227 21.83 -8.11 -13.57
C PHE A 227 21.83 -9.29 -14.53
N LEU A 228 22.00 -10.49 -13.97
CA LEU A 228 22.01 -11.75 -14.71
C LEU A 228 20.66 -12.46 -14.53
N THR A 229 20.13 -13.02 -15.60
CA THR A 229 18.81 -13.68 -15.59
C THR A 229 18.68 -14.72 -16.69
N ASN A 230 17.75 -15.65 -16.53
CA ASN A 230 17.37 -16.63 -17.56
C ASN A 230 16.20 -16.16 -18.44
N GLN A 231 15.60 -15.02 -18.11
CA GLN A 231 14.49 -14.43 -18.85
C GLN A 231 14.98 -13.30 -19.75
N LYS A 232 14.44 -13.22 -20.96
CA LYS A 232 14.61 -12.07 -21.85
C LYS A 232 13.49 -11.08 -21.60
N PHE A 233 13.82 -9.80 -21.57
CA PHE A 233 12.83 -8.73 -21.46
C PHE A 233 12.62 -8.05 -22.81
N GLU A 234 11.49 -7.37 -22.96
CA GLU A 234 11.23 -6.52 -24.12
C GLU A 234 12.20 -5.32 -24.10
N ASN A 235 12.76 -4.99 -25.26
CA ASN A 235 13.66 -3.85 -25.36
C ASN A 235 12.87 -2.56 -25.14
N PHE A 236 13.45 -1.62 -24.40
CA PHE A 236 12.84 -0.32 -24.07
C PHE A 236 11.60 -0.39 -23.19
N ALA A 237 11.20 -1.57 -22.71
CA ALA A 237 10.15 -1.68 -21.71
C ALA A 237 10.56 -0.97 -20.42
N HIS A 238 9.57 -0.35 -19.77
CA HIS A 238 9.74 0.31 -18.49
C HIS A 238 9.59 -0.71 -17.34
N MET A 239 10.29 -0.45 -16.25
CA MET A 239 10.19 -1.21 -15.02
C MET A 239 10.25 -0.32 -13.79
N ASN A 240 9.52 -0.71 -12.75
CA ASN A 240 9.72 -0.17 -11.42
C ASN A 240 10.69 -1.10 -10.68
N VAL A 241 11.69 -0.51 -10.04
CA VAL A 241 12.80 -1.19 -9.37
C VAL A 241 12.75 -0.79 -7.91
N PHE A 242 12.51 -1.76 -7.06
CA PHE A 242 12.46 -1.66 -5.62
C PHE A 242 13.75 -2.25 -5.07
N MET A 243 14.50 -1.45 -4.33
CA MET A 243 15.82 -1.84 -3.87
C MET A 243 16.06 -1.36 -2.45
N GLN A 244 16.59 -2.24 -1.61
CA GLN A 244 17.01 -1.91 -0.26
C GLN A 244 18.51 -1.67 -0.24
N LEU A 245 18.92 -0.43 0.04
CA LEU A 245 20.30 0.00 0.21
C LEU A 245 20.52 0.35 1.68
N ASP A 246 21.16 -0.56 2.41
CA ASP A 246 21.29 -0.49 3.88
C ASP A 246 19.90 -0.32 4.54
N GLU A 247 19.68 0.79 5.25
CA GLU A 247 18.41 1.13 5.92
C GLU A 247 17.41 1.87 5.01
N HIS A 248 17.74 2.07 3.73
CA HIS A 248 16.93 2.85 2.80
C HIS A 248 16.25 1.99 1.74
N ILE A 249 14.94 2.12 1.62
CA ILE A 249 14.20 1.60 0.47
C ILE A 249 14.18 2.70 -0.60
N LEU A 250 14.66 2.36 -1.79
CA LEU A 250 14.57 3.20 -2.97
C LEU A 250 13.65 2.55 -3.99
N VAL A 251 12.83 3.39 -4.62
CA VAL A 251 12.04 2.99 -5.77
C VAL A 251 12.42 3.87 -6.94
N CYS A 252 12.88 3.22 -8.00
CA CYS A 252 13.39 3.87 -9.19
C CYS A 252 12.62 3.36 -10.40
N ARG A 253 12.19 4.26 -11.28
CA ARG A 253 11.75 3.86 -12.61
C ARG A 253 12.96 3.67 -13.50
N GLY A 254 12.95 2.63 -14.32
CA GLY A 254 14.02 2.36 -15.26
C GLY A 254 13.52 1.82 -16.59
N LYS A 255 14.39 1.91 -17.59
CA LYS A 255 14.16 1.44 -18.95
C LYS A 255 15.15 0.36 -19.31
N ILE A 256 14.67 -0.73 -19.91
CA ILE A 256 15.55 -1.79 -20.38
C ILE A 256 16.29 -1.33 -21.63
N VAL A 257 17.60 -1.15 -21.51
CA VAL A 257 18.47 -0.65 -22.59
C VAL A 257 19.36 -1.74 -23.20
N LEU A 258 19.48 -2.89 -22.55
CA LEU A 258 20.28 -4.01 -23.04
C LEU A 258 19.68 -5.36 -22.68
N ASN A 259 19.65 -6.27 -23.66
CA ASN A 259 19.42 -7.70 -23.48
C ASN A 259 20.57 -8.48 -24.14
N LYS A 260 21.69 -8.64 -23.44
CA LYS A 260 22.88 -9.33 -23.98
C LYS A 260 22.82 -10.82 -23.66
N LYS A 261 22.66 -11.67 -24.70
CA LYS A 261 22.76 -13.12 -24.53
C LYS A 261 24.17 -13.53 -24.09
N LEU A 262 24.26 -14.37 -23.08
CA LEU A 262 25.50 -14.91 -22.54
C LEU A 262 25.73 -16.32 -23.09
N LYS A 263 27.00 -16.75 -23.08
CA LYS A 263 27.39 -18.14 -23.38
C LYS A 263 27.56 -18.97 -22.10
N ASN A 264 27.04 -18.46 -20.97
CA ASN A 264 27.22 -19.06 -19.64
C ASN A 264 26.12 -20.10 -19.35
N ALA A 265 26.42 -21.08 -18.50
CA ALA A 265 25.50 -22.16 -18.13
C ALA A 265 24.45 -21.72 -17.10
N ASP A 266 24.80 -20.81 -16.19
CA ASP A 266 23.91 -20.45 -15.06
C ASP A 266 22.87 -19.38 -15.41
N PHE A 267 23.24 -18.48 -16.33
CA PHE A 267 22.41 -17.36 -16.77
C PHE A 267 22.49 -17.15 -18.28
N LEU A 268 21.32 -17.09 -18.93
CA LEU A 268 21.22 -16.91 -20.38
C LEU A 268 21.39 -15.46 -20.84
N TYR A 269 21.09 -14.47 -20.00
CA TYR A 269 21.10 -13.05 -20.36
C TYR A 269 21.75 -12.17 -19.28
N ARG A 270 22.43 -11.12 -19.75
CA ARG A 270 22.70 -9.91 -18.97
C ARG A 270 21.74 -8.82 -19.43
N VAL A 271 20.93 -8.34 -18.50
CA VAL A 271 19.99 -7.25 -18.73
C VAL A 271 20.54 -5.98 -18.11
N ALA A 272 20.49 -4.85 -18.82
CA ALA A 272 20.82 -3.55 -18.25
C ALA A 272 19.62 -2.62 -18.30
N VAL A 273 19.44 -1.89 -17.21
CA VAL A 273 18.34 -0.99 -16.93
C VAL A 273 18.95 0.38 -16.68
N GLU A 274 18.53 1.39 -17.42
CA GLU A 274 18.89 2.79 -17.20
C GLU A 274 17.79 3.44 -16.36
N PHE A 275 18.15 4.13 -15.27
CA PHE A 275 17.15 4.82 -14.46
C PHE A 275 16.62 6.06 -15.18
N GLU A 276 15.30 6.25 -15.13
CA GLU A 276 14.62 7.39 -15.71
C GLU A 276 14.23 8.37 -14.61
N PHE A 277 14.57 9.66 -14.81
CA PHE A 277 14.19 10.75 -13.89
C PHE A 277 14.58 10.53 -12.42
N LEU A 278 15.71 9.86 -12.18
CA LEU A 278 16.21 9.63 -10.83
C LEU A 278 16.40 10.96 -10.08
N SER A 279 15.82 11.07 -8.88
CA SER A 279 15.97 12.27 -8.05
C SER A 279 17.43 12.44 -7.63
N ASN A 280 17.85 13.70 -7.40
CA ASN A 280 19.20 13.98 -6.91
C ASN A 280 19.48 13.29 -5.57
N GLU A 281 18.47 13.15 -4.71
CA GLU A 281 18.57 12.45 -3.44
C GLU A 281 18.82 10.95 -3.64
N HIS A 282 18.05 10.29 -4.50
CA HIS A 282 18.25 8.88 -4.81
C HIS A 282 19.62 8.64 -5.47
N ALA A 283 20.02 9.50 -6.40
CA ALA A 283 21.33 9.44 -7.04
C ALA A 283 22.48 9.54 -6.02
N GLN A 284 22.35 10.42 -5.02
CA GLN A 284 23.31 10.56 -3.93
C GLN A 284 23.34 9.32 -3.04
N LYS A 285 22.18 8.80 -2.63
CA LYS A 285 22.08 7.58 -1.81
C LYS A 285 22.75 6.39 -2.50
N ILE A 286 22.47 6.17 -3.78
CA ILE A 286 23.11 5.11 -4.58
C ILE A 286 24.63 5.33 -4.64
N THR A 287 25.08 6.54 -4.98
CA THR A 287 26.51 6.84 -5.10
C THR A 287 27.27 6.61 -3.80
N LEU A 288 26.71 7.05 -2.66
CA LEU A 288 27.32 6.87 -1.34
C LEU A 288 27.37 5.40 -0.94
N PHE A 289 26.30 4.65 -1.21
CA PHE A 289 26.26 3.21 -0.98
C PHE A 289 27.36 2.49 -1.76
N GLU A 290 27.48 2.76 -3.06
CA GLU A 290 28.53 2.16 -3.91
C GLU A 290 29.94 2.47 -3.40
N GLN A 291 30.21 3.74 -3.07
CA GLN A 291 31.51 4.16 -2.54
C GLN A 291 31.83 3.49 -1.20
N HIS A 292 30.84 3.33 -0.33
CA HIS A 292 31.02 2.68 0.95
C HIS A 292 31.38 1.20 0.77
N ARG A 293 30.66 0.48 -0.11
CA ARG A 293 30.92 -0.92 -0.41
C ARG A 293 32.29 -1.14 -1.05
N GLU A 294 32.65 -0.29 -2.01
CA GLU A 294 33.98 -0.33 -2.61
C GLU A 294 35.09 -0.14 -1.58
N LEU A 295 34.96 0.87 -0.71
CA LEU A 295 35.96 1.14 0.31
C LEU A 295 36.09 -0.01 1.31
N GLN A 296 34.98 -0.61 1.72
CA GLN A 296 34.99 -1.80 2.58
C GLN A 296 35.74 -2.97 1.94
N ASP A 297 35.50 -3.24 0.67
CA ASP A 297 36.16 -4.35 -0.02
C ASP A 297 37.63 -4.05 -0.32
N ALA A 298 37.97 -2.80 -0.64
CA ALA A 298 39.35 -2.36 -0.78
C ALA A 298 40.13 -2.50 0.54
N MET A 299 39.52 -2.16 1.67
CA MET A 299 40.13 -2.32 3.00
C MET A 299 40.38 -3.79 3.36
N LYS A 300 39.49 -4.72 2.97
CA LYS A 300 39.70 -6.17 3.15
C LYS A 300 40.85 -6.72 2.32
N MET A 301 41.23 -6.04 1.24
CA MET A 301 42.36 -6.43 0.38
C MET A 301 43.71 -5.88 0.88
N VAL A 302 43.73 -5.02 1.91
CA VAL A 302 44.97 -4.54 2.54
C VAL A 302 45.46 -5.61 3.52
N PRO A 303 46.66 -6.20 3.34
CA PRO A 303 47.23 -7.15 4.29
C PRO A 303 47.41 -6.54 5.68
N ASP A 304 47.08 -7.27 6.75
CA ASP A 304 47.24 -6.85 8.16
C ASP A 304 48.67 -6.34 8.50
N ASN A 305 49.67 -6.74 7.71
CA ASN A 305 51.07 -6.38 7.90
C ASN A 305 51.41 -4.91 7.52
N LEU A 306 50.44 -4.15 6.98
CA LEU A 306 50.61 -2.73 6.63
C LEU A 306 49.81 -1.77 7.54
N LEU A 307 49.12 -2.30 8.56
CA LEU A 307 48.29 -1.54 9.50
C LEU A 307 48.95 -1.32 10.88
N ASN A 308 50.24 -1.63 11.02
CA ASN A 308 51.07 -1.31 12.20
C ASN A 308 52.03 -0.15 11.93
#